data_AF-A0A5C5R9T7-F1
#
_entry.id   AF-A0A5C5R9T7-F1
#
_cell.length_a   1.000
_cell.length_b   1.000
_cell.length_c   1.000
_cell.angle_alpha   90.00
_cell.angle_beta   90.00
_cell.angle_gamma   90.00
#
_symmetry.space_group_name_H-M   'P 1'
#
loop_
_entity.id
_entity.type
_entity.pdbx_description
1 polymer ?
#
loop_
_entity_poly.entity_id
_entity_poly.type
_entity_poly.pdbx_seq_one_letter_code
_entity_poly.pdbx_strand_id
1 'polypeptide(L)'
;QDENNKTKDVQEKYTQQEKRLIRNYTMVAGGSIEHFYPQNPKNEKRLDQQSTDENGKERGTENNNEKPAIRTVDRFGNLFLISRNQNSKIGNDLPGAKIDHYHKRDIDNQKIVSLKLYRMIKLINSKQKDPNNRKQYIELMNEHKDAMIELFVSASKKEESTAK
;
A
#
# COMPACT_ATOMS: atom_id res chain seq x y z
N GLN A 1 -49.55 -0.03 -11.18
CA GLN A 1 -48.85 -1.29 -11.50
C GLN A 1 -48.24 -1.03 -12.86
N ASP A 2 -46.95 -0.72 -13.02
CA ASP A 2 -45.79 -1.26 -12.30
C ASP A 2 -44.70 -0.20 -12.08
N GLU A 3 -44.49 0.12 -10.81
CA GLU A 3 -43.17 0.51 -10.31
C GLU A 3 -42.47 -0.80 -9.95
N ASN A 4 -41.46 -1.24 -10.72
CA ASN A 4 -40.34 -2.02 -10.18
C ASN A 4 -39.24 -2.27 -11.21
N ASN A 5 -38.01 -2.24 -10.71
CA ASN A 5 -36.75 -2.65 -11.36
C ASN A 5 -36.07 -1.64 -12.29
N LYS A 6 -35.79 -0.45 -11.75
CA LYS A 6 -34.58 0.29 -12.12
C LYS A 6 -33.66 0.44 -10.90
N THR A 7 -33.39 -0.67 -10.23
CA THR A 7 -32.39 -0.72 -9.15
C THR A 7 -31.02 -0.85 -9.78
N LYS A 8 -30.46 0.32 -10.12
CA LYS A 8 -29.03 0.68 -10.14
C LYS A 8 -28.08 -0.52 -10.11
N ASP A 9 -27.50 -0.81 -11.27
CA ASP A 9 -26.33 -1.66 -11.45
C ASP A 9 -25.16 -1.05 -10.65
N VAL A 10 -25.06 -1.39 -9.36
CA VAL A 10 -23.89 -1.09 -8.54
C VAL A 10 -22.83 -2.08 -8.99
N GLN A 11 -22.01 -1.67 -9.93
CA GLN A 11 -20.86 -2.43 -10.39
C GLN A 11 -20.05 -2.87 -9.16
N GLU A 12 -20.01 -4.17 -8.85
CA GLU A 12 -19.37 -4.64 -7.63
C GLU A 12 -17.89 -4.24 -7.66
N LYS A 13 -17.46 -3.46 -6.65
CA LYS A 13 -16.09 -2.94 -6.52
C LYS A 13 -15.01 -4.04 -6.46
N TYR A 14 -15.40 -5.29 -6.18
CA TYR A 14 -14.51 -6.46 -6.11
C TYR A 14 -15.18 -7.68 -6.75
N THR A 15 -14.39 -8.48 -7.46
CA THR A 15 -14.84 -9.76 -8.00
C THR A 15 -15.13 -10.78 -6.89
N GLN A 16 -15.88 -11.84 -7.20
CA GLN A 16 -16.18 -12.91 -6.23
C GLN A 16 -14.92 -13.62 -5.71
N GLN A 17 -13.92 -13.80 -6.58
CA GLN A 17 -12.63 -14.34 -6.18
C GLN A 17 -11.93 -13.43 -5.18
N GLU A 18 -11.93 -12.12 -5.41
CA GLU A 18 -11.33 -11.15 -4.49
C GLU A 18 -12.02 -11.11 -3.14
N LYS A 19 -13.36 -11.14 -3.13
CA LYS A 19 -14.13 -11.25 -1.88
C LYS A 19 -13.73 -12.50 -1.10
N ARG A 20 -13.56 -13.63 -1.77
CA ARG A 20 -13.11 -14.89 -1.15
C ARG A 20 -11.69 -14.77 -0.59
N LEU A 21 -10.76 -14.20 -1.36
CA LEU A 21 -9.38 -13.98 -0.90
C LEU A 21 -9.32 -13.07 0.33
N ILE A 22 -10.06 -11.95 0.30
CA ILE A 22 -10.13 -11.00 1.41
C ILE A 22 -10.77 -11.65 2.64
N ARG A 23 -11.87 -12.40 2.47
CA ARG A 23 -12.57 -13.08 3.57
C ARG A 23 -11.70 -14.15 4.24
N ASN A 24 -10.87 -14.85 3.46
CA ASN A 24 -10.01 -15.92 3.96
C ASN A 24 -8.65 -15.41 4.45
N TYR A 25 -8.35 -14.13 4.29
CA TYR A 25 -7.12 -13.53 4.80
C TYR A 25 -7.04 -13.69 6.32
N THR A 26 -5.90 -14.17 6.80
CA THR A 26 -5.60 -14.30 8.23
C THR A 26 -4.31 -13.53 8.54
N MET A 27 -4.32 -12.74 9.61
CA MET A 27 -3.10 -12.07 10.06
C MET A 27 -2.14 -13.08 10.69
N VAL A 28 -0.87 -13.04 10.29
CA VAL A 28 0.17 -13.87 10.88
C VAL A 28 0.82 -13.12 12.04
N ALA A 29 0.83 -13.74 13.23
CA ALA A 29 1.51 -13.19 14.40
C ALA A 29 3.03 -13.02 14.15
N GLY A 30 3.62 -11.95 14.68
CA GLY A 30 5.05 -11.64 14.48
C GLY A 30 5.39 -11.04 13.12
N GLY A 31 4.44 -10.30 12.53
CA GLY A 31 4.68 -9.49 11.33
C GLY A 31 5.71 -8.38 11.55
N SER A 32 6.42 -8.04 10.49
CA SER A 32 7.33 -6.90 10.39
C SER A 32 6.69 -5.83 9.52
N ILE A 33 6.95 -4.56 9.87
CA ILE A 33 6.70 -3.45 8.96
C ILE A 33 7.76 -3.52 7.85
N GLU A 34 7.31 -3.35 6.63
CA GLU A 34 8.11 -3.33 5.42
C GLU A 34 7.77 -2.10 4.58
N HIS A 35 8.80 -1.53 3.95
CA HIS A 35 8.68 -0.44 2.99
C HIS A 35 8.54 -1.02 1.58
N PHE A 36 7.52 -0.65 0.82
CA PHE A 36 7.36 -1.22 -0.53
C PHE A 36 8.36 -0.63 -1.53
N TYR A 37 8.54 0.69 -1.52
CA TYR A 37 9.78 1.29 -2.00
C TYR A 37 10.76 1.34 -0.82
N PRO A 38 11.93 0.71 -0.95
CA PRO A 38 12.82 0.43 0.16
C PRO A 38 13.44 1.70 0.75
N GLN A 39 13.73 1.67 2.05
CA GLN A 39 14.52 2.72 2.70
C GLN A 39 15.96 2.75 2.16
N ASN A 40 16.53 1.59 1.87
CA ASN A 40 17.89 1.42 1.34
C ASN A 40 17.85 0.63 0.02
N PRO A 41 17.41 1.26 -1.09
CA PRO A 41 17.29 0.58 -2.38
C PRO A 41 18.62 0.03 -2.88
N LYS A 42 18.60 -1.20 -3.40
CA LYS A 42 19.76 -1.77 -4.12
C LYS A 42 20.00 -0.96 -5.40
N ASN A 43 21.21 -0.40 -5.54
CA ASN A 43 21.69 0.28 -6.75
C ASN A 43 20.83 1.45 -7.24
N GLU A 44 20.04 2.07 -6.36
CA GLU A 44 19.13 3.17 -6.69
C GLU A 44 19.15 4.25 -5.60
N LYS A 45 18.55 5.40 -5.90
CA LYS A 45 18.42 6.50 -4.93
C LYS A 45 17.24 6.30 -3.98
N ARG A 46 17.38 6.80 -2.75
CA ARG A 46 16.26 6.83 -1.78
C ARG A 46 15.16 7.78 -2.25
N LEU A 47 13.92 7.55 -1.84
CA LEU A 47 12.81 8.49 -2.13
C LEU A 47 13.01 9.84 -1.44
N ASP A 48 13.61 9.84 -0.26
CA ASP A 48 13.82 11.00 0.60
C ASP A 48 15.15 11.72 0.35
N GLN A 49 15.99 11.22 -0.57
CA GLN A 49 17.28 11.83 -0.92
C GLN A 49 17.15 13.23 -1.54
N GLN A 50 15.91 13.71 -1.74
CA GLN A 50 15.54 15.06 -2.18
C GLN A 50 14.32 15.60 -1.40
N SER A 51 13.92 14.97 -0.30
CA SER A 51 12.80 15.50 0.49
C SER A 51 13.28 16.68 1.29
N THR A 52 12.65 17.82 1.03
CA THR A 52 12.73 18.99 1.89
C THR A 52 11.79 18.82 3.07
N ASP A 53 12.13 19.34 4.24
CA ASP A 53 11.14 19.51 5.30
C ASP A 53 10.13 20.62 4.98
N GLU A 54 9.23 20.86 5.94
CA GLU A 54 8.27 21.96 5.94
C GLU A 54 8.89 23.35 5.71
N ASN A 55 10.22 23.48 5.89
CA ASN A 55 10.99 24.71 5.69
C ASN A 55 11.89 24.67 4.43
N GLY A 56 11.77 23.65 3.58
CA GLY A 56 12.56 23.59 2.33
C GLY A 56 13.96 22.98 2.47
N LYS A 57 14.34 22.42 3.62
CA LYS A 57 15.72 21.90 3.86
C LYS A 57 15.89 20.47 3.38
N GLU A 58 16.82 20.23 2.45
CA GLU A 58 17.19 18.88 1.97
C GLU A 58 17.71 17.99 3.11
N ARG A 59 17.02 16.87 3.38
CA ARG A 59 17.40 15.92 4.45
C ARG A 59 18.20 14.75 3.90
N GLY A 60 19.52 14.78 4.10
CA GLY A 60 20.44 13.70 3.73
C GLY A 60 21.04 12.91 4.90
N THR A 61 21.19 13.50 6.08
CA THR A 61 21.85 12.87 7.24
C THR A 61 21.44 13.61 8.52
N GLU A 62 20.62 13.00 9.37
CA GLU A 62 20.30 13.58 10.69
C GLU A 62 21.04 12.80 11.78
N ASN A 63 22.10 13.43 12.32
CA ASN A 63 22.69 13.12 13.63
C ASN A 63 22.68 14.41 14.47
N ASN A 64 21.53 15.05 14.72
CA ASN A 64 21.47 16.27 15.52
C ASN A 64 20.18 16.35 16.34
N ASN A 65 19.96 15.44 17.30
CA ASN A 65 19.04 15.55 18.46
C ASN A 65 17.61 16.13 18.30
N GLU A 66 17.14 16.40 17.08
CA GLU A 66 15.81 16.87 16.75
C GLU A 66 14.90 15.68 16.40
N LYS A 67 13.60 15.83 16.62
CA LYS A 67 12.63 14.81 16.19
C LYS A 67 12.79 14.60 14.69
N PRO A 68 13.11 13.39 14.21
CA PRO A 68 13.26 13.17 12.78
C PRO A 68 11.93 13.48 12.10
N ALA A 69 11.94 14.31 11.06
CA ALA A 69 10.73 14.50 10.27
C ALA A 69 10.34 13.16 9.67
N ILE A 70 9.03 12.97 9.49
CA ILE A 70 8.50 11.80 8.81
C ILE A 70 9.13 11.74 7.41
N ARG A 71 10.05 10.79 7.21
CA ARG A 71 10.72 10.60 5.93
C ARG A 71 9.67 10.23 4.89
N THR A 72 9.84 10.66 3.64
CA THR A 72 8.93 10.29 2.54
C THR A 72 8.76 8.78 2.44
N VAL A 73 9.82 8.01 2.72
CA VAL A 73 9.78 6.54 2.77
C VAL A 73 8.88 6.02 3.89
N ASP A 74 8.72 6.70 5.02
CA ASP A 74 7.91 6.23 6.16
C ASP A 74 6.43 6.60 6.06
N ARG A 75 5.98 7.15 4.92
CA ARG A 75 4.58 7.53 4.73
C ARG A 75 3.69 6.30 4.67
N PHE A 76 2.47 6.45 5.19
CA PHE A 76 1.51 5.35 5.29
C PHE A 76 1.32 4.59 3.97
N GLY A 77 1.24 5.25 2.81
CA GLY A 77 1.10 4.57 1.51
C GLY A 77 2.27 3.63 1.14
N ASN A 78 3.43 3.77 1.79
CA ASN A 78 4.63 2.96 1.54
C ASN A 78 4.83 1.82 2.54
N LEU A 79 4.05 1.78 3.64
CA LEU A 79 4.26 0.84 4.75
C LEU A 79 3.28 -0.33 4.72
N PHE A 80 3.80 -1.55 4.86
CA PHE A 80 3.03 -2.79 4.78
C PHE A 80 3.42 -3.75 5.90
N LEU A 81 2.48 -4.58 6.34
CA LEU A 81 2.76 -5.66 7.30
C LEU A 81 3.01 -6.96 6.54
N ILE A 82 4.17 -7.58 6.75
CA ILE A 82 4.55 -8.86 6.12
C ILE A 82 5.22 -9.77 7.15
N SER A 83 5.55 -11.02 6.80
CA SER A 83 6.30 -11.87 7.74
C SER A 83 7.77 -11.43 7.87
N ARG A 84 8.39 -11.63 9.04
CA ARG A 84 9.83 -11.37 9.26
C ARG A 84 10.73 -12.05 8.22
N ASN A 85 10.43 -13.30 7.88
CA ASN A 85 11.18 -14.07 6.87
C ASN A 85 11.09 -13.44 5.46
N GLN A 86 9.93 -12.89 5.09
CA GLN A 86 9.81 -12.14 3.83
C GLN A 86 10.59 -10.83 3.90
N ASN A 87 10.49 -10.10 5.01
CA ASN A 87 11.19 -8.83 5.17
C ASN A 87 12.70 -8.97 5.01
N SER A 88 13.30 -10.01 5.62
CA SER A 88 14.73 -10.29 5.45
C SER A 88 15.16 -10.59 4.02
N LYS A 89 14.24 -11.04 3.14
CA LYS A 89 14.56 -11.43 1.76
C LYS A 89 14.47 -10.27 0.78
N ILE A 90 13.44 -9.42 0.93
CA ILE A 90 13.10 -8.41 -0.08
C ILE A 90 13.14 -6.96 0.44
N GLY A 91 13.60 -6.75 1.68
CA GLY A 91 13.64 -5.43 2.35
C GLY A 91 14.17 -4.30 1.48
N ASN A 92 15.26 -4.56 0.75
CA ASN A 92 15.98 -3.57 -0.06
C ASN A 92 15.63 -3.62 -1.56
N ASP A 93 14.73 -4.50 -1.98
CA ASP A 93 14.33 -4.62 -3.38
C ASP A 93 13.41 -3.47 -3.79
N LEU A 94 13.43 -3.09 -5.07
CA LEU A 94 12.54 -2.06 -5.61
C LEU A 94 11.11 -2.58 -5.77
N PRO A 95 10.10 -1.69 -5.87
CA PRO A 95 8.70 -2.08 -6.03
C PRO A 95 8.43 -3.14 -7.09
N GLY A 96 9.00 -3.03 -8.30
CA GLY A 96 8.83 -4.02 -9.37
C GLY A 96 9.30 -5.42 -8.97
N ALA A 97 10.45 -5.54 -8.32
CA ALA A 97 10.95 -6.83 -7.83
C ALA A 97 10.09 -7.39 -6.69
N LYS A 98 9.54 -6.53 -5.82
CA LYS A 98 8.58 -6.94 -4.78
C LYS A 98 7.27 -7.44 -5.41
N ILE A 99 6.75 -6.74 -6.43
CA ILE A 99 5.57 -7.15 -7.20
C ILE A 99 5.78 -8.56 -7.77
N ASP A 100 6.89 -8.81 -8.45
CA ASP A 100 7.21 -10.13 -9.01
C ASP A 100 7.27 -11.23 -7.94
N HIS A 101 7.83 -10.91 -6.77
CA HIS A 101 7.88 -11.83 -5.63
C HIS A 101 6.49 -12.21 -5.13
N TYR A 102 5.63 -11.21 -4.94
CA TYR A 102 4.29 -11.36 -4.38
C TYR A 102 3.28 -11.93 -5.38
N HIS A 103 3.37 -11.60 -6.67
CA HIS A 103 2.52 -12.21 -7.69
C HIS A 103 2.69 -13.74 -7.71
N LYS A 104 3.94 -14.19 -7.82
CA LYS A 104 4.27 -15.62 -7.92
C LYS A 104 3.98 -16.41 -6.66
N ARG A 105 4.13 -15.80 -5.48
CA ARG A 105 3.97 -16.52 -4.19
C ARG A 105 2.58 -16.42 -3.60
N ASP A 106 1.90 -15.29 -3.79
CA ASP A 106 0.75 -14.93 -2.95
C ASP A 106 -0.52 -14.79 -3.79
N ILE A 107 -0.46 -14.09 -4.92
CA ILE A 107 -1.65 -13.90 -5.77
C ILE A 107 -1.96 -15.19 -6.53
N ASP A 108 -0.97 -15.77 -7.21
CA ASP A 108 -1.16 -17.00 -8.01
C ASP A 108 -1.52 -18.21 -7.12
N ASN A 109 -0.99 -18.25 -5.89
CA ASN A 109 -1.31 -19.30 -4.92
C ASN A 109 -2.51 -18.96 -4.01
N GLN A 110 -3.26 -17.90 -4.30
CA GLN A 110 -4.46 -17.48 -3.56
C GLN A 110 -4.23 -17.22 -2.05
N LYS A 111 -3.03 -16.81 -1.67
CA LYS A 111 -2.65 -16.46 -0.29
C LYS A 111 -2.31 -14.99 -0.20
N ILE A 112 -3.24 -14.15 0.25
CA ILE A 112 -2.91 -12.75 0.56
C ILE A 112 -2.01 -12.70 1.79
N VAL A 113 -0.82 -12.10 1.66
CA VAL A 113 0.07 -11.84 2.82
C VAL A 113 -0.27 -10.54 3.54
N SER A 114 -0.81 -9.56 2.81
CA SER A 114 -1.33 -8.33 3.40
C SER A 114 -2.38 -7.71 2.51
N LEU A 115 -3.55 -7.40 3.08
CA LEU A 115 -4.63 -6.73 2.34
C LEU A 115 -4.19 -5.38 1.78
N LYS A 116 -3.37 -4.65 2.53
CA LYS A 116 -2.87 -3.34 2.12
C LYS A 116 -1.92 -3.47 0.93
N LEU A 117 -1.03 -4.46 0.97
CA LEU A 117 -0.08 -4.78 -0.10
C LEU A 117 -0.80 -5.22 -1.36
N TYR A 118 -1.79 -6.11 -1.22
CA TYR A 118 -2.65 -6.56 -2.32
C TYR A 118 -3.29 -5.37 -3.05
N ARG A 119 -3.83 -4.40 -2.31
CA ARG A 119 -4.41 -3.18 -2.89
C ARG A 119 -3.37 -2.31 -3.60
N MET A 120 -2.15 -2.20 -3.07
CA MET A 120 -1.06 -1.47 -3.72
C MET A 120 -0.68 -2.09 -5.06
N ILE A 121 -0.52 -3.42 -5.10
CA ILE A 121 -0.20 -4.15 -6.33
C ILE A 121 -1.32 -3.97 -7.37
N LYS A 122 -2.60 -4.09 -6.96
CA LYS A 122 -3.73 -3.81 -7.86
C LYS A 122 -3.72 -2.38 -8.40
N LEU A 123 -3.45 -1.40 -7.54
CA LEU A 123 -3.35 -0.01 -7.96
C LEU A 123 -2.29 0.12 -9.05
N ILE A 124 -1.07 -0.37 -8.80
CA ILE A 124 0.05 -0.30 -9.74
C ILE A 124 -0.32 -0.99 -11.06
N ASN A 125 -0.87 -2.20 -11.02
CA ASN A 125 -1.25 -2.93 -12.23
C ASN A 125 -2.38 -2.25 -13.03
N SER A 126 -3.19 -1.40 -12.38
CA SER A 126 -4.24 -0.62 -13.06
C SER A 126 -3.75 0.71 -13.63
N LYS A 127 -2.51 1.11 -13.35
CA LYS A 127 -1.95 2.41 -13.74
C LYS A 127 -0.84 2.21 -14.77
N GLN A 128 -0.78 3.11 -15.74
CA GLN A 128 0.36 3.20 -16.66
C GLN A 128 1.49 3.98 -16.00
N LYS A 129 1.99 3.47 -14.86
CA LYS A 129 3.08 4.08 -14.09
C LYS A 129 4.16 3.04 -13.79
N ASP A 130 5.41 3.42 -13.95
CA ASP A 130 6.56 2.61 -13.55
C ASP A 130 6.75 2.71 -12.02
N PRO A 131 6.53 1.61 -11.26
CA PRO A 131 6.66 1.64 -9.81
C PRO A 131 8.13 1.73 -9.35
N ASN A 132 9.11 1.47 -10.21
CA ASN A 132 10.52 1.68 -9.89
C ASN A 132 10.94 3.15 -10.07
N ASN A 133 10.20 3.92 -10.89
CA ASN A 133 10.45 5.34 -11.04
C ASN A 133 10.00 6.11 -9.80
N ARG A 134 10.94 6.79 -9.11
CA ARG A 134 10.67 7.51 -7.85
C ARG A 134 9.52 8.50 -7.90
N LYS A 135 9.44 9.33 -8.95
CA LYS A 135 8.41 10.36 -9.05
C LYS A 135 7.03 9.74 -9.23
N GLN A 136 6.93 8.77 -10.15
CA GLN A 136 5.69 8.05 -10.40
C GLN A 136 5.27 7.20 -9.19
N TYR A 137 6.25 6.62 -8.49
CA TYR A 137 6.00 5.89 -7.26
C TYR A 137 5.45 6.78 -6.14
N ILE A 138 5.98 8.00 -5.96
CA ILE A 138 5.44 8.94 -4.96
C ILE A 138 3.96 9.24 -5.25
N GLU A 139 3.59 9.39 -6.52
CA GLU A 139 2.19 9.57 -6.91
C GLU A 139 1.34 8.33 -6.59
N LEU A 140 1.83 7.13 -6.92
CA LEU A 140 1.16 5.85 -6.59
C LEU A 140 0.99 5.67 -5.07
N MET A 141 2.03 5.98 -4.30
CA MET A 141 2.05 5.93 -2.84
C MET A 141 1.01 6.89 -2.25
N ASN A 142 0.90 8.12 -2.77
CA ASN A 142 -0.09 9.08 -2.30
C ASN A 142 -1.51 8.63 -2.65
N GLU A 143 -1.75 8.16 -3.87
CA GLU A 143 -3.05 7.64 -4.30
C GLU A 143 -3.47 6.43 -3.46
N HIS A 144 -2.54 5.51 -3.18
CA HIS A 144 -2.78 4.38 -2.29
C HIS A 144 -3.14 4.82 -0.87
N LYS A 145 -2.39 5.77 -0.32
CA LYS A 145 -2.64 6.36 1.01
C LYS A 145 -4.06 6.95 1.08
N ASP A 146 -4.45 7.75 0.09
CA ASP A 146 -5.77 8.39 0.05
C ASP A 146 -6.89 7.36 -0.08
N ALA A 147 -6.73 6.35 -0.94
CA ALA A 147 -7.70 5.26 -1.10
C ALA A 147 -7.87 4.42 0.18
N MET A 148 -6.81 4.25 0.97
CA MET A 148 -6.88 3.55 2.26
C MET A 148 -7.56 4.40 3.34
N ILE A 149 -7.32 5.72 3.38
CA ILE A 149 -8.01 6.64 4.28
C ILE A 149 -9.51 6.65 3.97
N GLU A 150 -9.87 6.77 2.69
CA GLU A 150 -11.26 6.72 2.25
C GLU A 150 -11.94 5.42 2.68
N LEU A 151 -11.25 4.28 2.53
CA LEU A 151 -11.76 2.98 2.99
C LEU A 151 -12.09 3.01 4.48
N PHE A 152 -11.19 3.50 5.32
CA PHE A 152 -11.42 3.57 6.77
C PHE A 152 -12.55 4.53 7.14
N VAL A 153 -12.57 5.73 6.56
CA VAL A 153 -13.63 6.73 6.80
C VAL A 153 -15.00 6.20 6.37
N SER A 154 -15.07 5.52 5.22
CA SER A 154 -16.33 4.93 4.73
C SER A 154 -16.83 3.81 5.63
N ALA A 155 -15.94 3.02 6.22
CA ALA A 155 -16.30 1.97 7.18
C ALA A 155 -16.88 2.56 8.47
N SER A 156 -16.25 3.59 9.03
CA SER A 156 -16.72 4.25 10.25
C SER A 156 -18.11 4.88 10.09
N LYS A 157 -18.38 5.53 8.95
CA LYS A 157 -19.71 6.12 8.68
C LYS A 157 -20.82 5.08 8.58
N LYS A 158 -20.51 3.88 8.08
CA LYS A 158 -21.49 2.79 7.95
C LYS A 158 -21.94 2.28 9.32
N GLU A 159 -21.02 2.19 10.27
CA GLU A 159 -21.30 1.78 11.65
C GLU A 159 -22.22 2.79 12.36
N GLU A 160 -21.97 4.10 12.19
CA GLU A 160 -22.84 5.15 12.75
C GLU A 160 -24.28 5.12 12.21
N SER A 161 -24.46 4.71 10.95
CA SER A 161 -25.79 4.63 10.32
C SER A 161 -26.58 3.36 10.69
N THR A 162 -25.91 2.31 11.18
CA THR A 162 -26.55 1.05 11.60
C THR A 162 -26.78 0.97 13.10
N ALA A 163 -26.21 1.89 13.87
CA ALA A 163 -26.42 2.04 15.31
C ALA A 163 -27.57 3.01 15.69
N LYS A 164 -28.30 3.55 14.71
CA LYS A 164 -29.50 4.39 14.87
C LYS A 164 -30.73 3.65 14.36
#